data_AF-A0A0A8JMH5-F1
#
_entry.id   AF-A0A0A8JMH5-F1
#
_cell.length_a   1.000
_cell.length_b   1.000
_cell.length_c   1.000
_cell.angle_alpha   90.00
_cell.angle_beta   90.00
_cell.angle_gamma   90.00
#
_symmetry.space_group_name_H-M   'P 1'
#
loop_
_entity.id
_entity.type
_entity.pdbx_description
1 polymer ?
#
loop_
_entity_poly.entity_id
_entity_poly.type
_entity_poly.pdbx_seq_one_letter_code
_entity_poly.pdbx_strand_id
1 'polypeptide(L)' 'MSKKLVVYMAMLIIGSSLLIVSLTVTLPEPVKWGCIAVAVILNVTSAVASMRAGLQQMKPGVGR' A
#
# COMPACT_ATOMS: atom_id res chain seq x y z
N MET A 1 -15.91 -1.70 9.47
CA MET A 1 -14.92 -1.43 8.39
C MET A 1 -15.39 -2.07 7.09
N SER A 2 -15.45 -1.32 5.99
CA SER A 2 -15.78 -1.88 4.68
C SER A 2 -14.75 -2.95 4.30
N LYS A 3 -15.21 -4.13 3.85
CA LYS A 3 -14.34 -5.25 3.39
C LYS A 3 -13.26 -4.78 2.40
N LYS A 4 -13.57 -3.77 1.59
CA LYS A 4 -12.62 -3.12 0.66
C LYS A 4 -11.41 -2.50 1.36
N LEU A 5 -11.58 -1.89 2.52
CA LEU A 5 -10.51 -1.20 3.26
C LEU A 5 -9.52 -2.20 3.86
N VAL A 6 -10.02 -3.34 4.34
CA VAL A 6 -9.20 -4.46 4.82
C VAL A 6 -8.33 -5.02 3.69
N VAL A 7 -8.88 -5.13 2.47
CA VAL A 7 -8.12 -5.58 1.29
C VAL A 7 -7.01 -4.58 0.93
N TYR A 8 -7.28 -3.28 0.94
CA TYR A 8 -6.24 -2.27 0.68
C TYR A 8 -5.13 -2.28 1.74
N MET A 9 -5.47 -2.45 3.01
CA MET A 9 -4.47 -2.58 4.08
C MET A 9 -3.64 -3.86 3.95
N ALA A 10 -4.25 -4.99 3.62
CA ALA A 10 -3.53 -6.24 3.37
C ALA A 10 -2.58 -6.10 2.17
N MET A 11 -3.03 -5.48 1.08
CA MET A 11 -2.22 -5.22 -0.11
C MET A 11 -1.04 -4.28 0.19
N LEU A 12 -1.25 -3.29 1.06
CA LEU A 12 -0.20 -2.39 1.55
C LEU A 12 0.84 -3.12 2.40
N ILE A 13 0.40 -3.98 3.33
CA ILE A 13 1.30 -4.80 4.15
C ILE A 13 2.13 -5.72 3.25
N ILE A 14 1.50 -6.42 2.30
CA ILE A 14 2.20 -7.32 1.38
C ILE A 14 3.22 -6.54 0.54
N GLY A 15 2.83 -5.38 -0.01
CA GLY A 15 3.74 -4.52 -0.77
C GLY A 15 4.92 -4.02 0.06
N SER A 16 4.68 -3.64 1.32
CA SER A 16 5.73 -3.24 2.28
C SER A 16 6.67 -4.40 2.61
N SER A 17 6.15 -5.61 2.85
CA SER A 17 6.97 -6.80 3.09
C SER A 17 7.85 -7.13 1.88
N LEU A 18 7.32 -7.03 0.66
CA LEU A 18 8.08 -7.24 -0.58
C LEU A 18 9.21 -6.21 -0.75
N LEU A 19 8.96 -4.96 -0.34
CA LEU A 19 9.91 -3.86 -0.39
C LEU A 19 11.05 -4.08 0.61
N ILE A 20 10.73 -4.50 1.83
CA ILE A 20 11.72 -4.87 2.86
C ILE A 20 12.59 -6.02 2.37
N VAL A 21 11.99 -7.10 1.84
CA VAL A 21 12.72 -8.24 1.28
C VAL A 21 13.61 -7.80 0.11
N SER A 22 13.13 -6.93 -0.77
CA SER A 22 13.93 -6.41 -1.89
C SER A 22 15.11 -5.54 -1.43
N LEU A 23 15.00 -4.91 -0.26
CA LEU A 23 16.08 -4.12 0.34
C LEU A 23 17.08 -4.97 1.13
N THR A 24 16.62 -6.02 1.81
CA THR A 24 17.43 -6.84 2.72
C THR A 24 18.04 -8.07 2.07
N VAL A 25 17.42 -8.59 1.00
CA VAL A 25 17.94 -9.71 0.22
C VAL A 25 18.78 -9.20 -0.94
N THR A 26 19.93 -9.82 -1.15
CA THR A 26 20.83 -9.57 -2.28
C THR A 26 20.21 -10.10 -3.58
N LEU A 27 19.33 -9.30 -4.20
CA LEU A 27 18.83 -9.54 -5.54
C LEU A 27 19.78 -8.98 -6.61
N PRO A 28 19.84 -9.58 -7.82
CA PRO A 28 20.53 -9.00 -8.97
C PRO A 28 20.05 -7.56 -9.20
N GLU A 29 20.99 -6.64 -9.40
CA GLU A 29 20.72 -5.19 -9.47
C GLU A 29 19.51 -4.78 -10.32
N PRO A 30 19.36 -5.23 -11.58
CA PRO A 30 18.20 -4.84 -12.41
C PRO A 30 16.87 -5.38 -11.86
N VAL A 31 16.89 -6.57 -11.25
CA VAL A 31 15.70 -7.18 -10.64
C VAL A 31 15.34 -6.44 -9.34
N LYS A 32 16.35 -6.08 -8.54
CA LYS A 32 16.16 -5.31 -7.30
C LYS A 32 15.48 -3.98 -7.58
N TRP A 33 15.99 -3.21 -8.53
CA TRP A 33 15.40 -1.91 -8.89
C TRP A 33 13.99 -2.05 -9.48
N GLY A 34 13.74 -3.08 -10.29
CA GLY A 34 12.39 -3.39 -10.79
C GLY A 34 11.39 -3.70 -9.67
N CYS A 35 11.77 -4.57 -8.73
CA CYS A 35 10.95 -4.90 -7.56
C CYS A 35 10.70 -3.69 -6.66
N ILE A 36 11.72 -2.86 -6.41
CA ILE A 36 11.59 -1.64 -5.62
C ILE A 36 10.62 -0.66 -6.30
N ALA A 37 10.74 -0.42 -7.61
CA ALA A 37 9.86 0.50 -8.33
C ALA A 37 8.38 0.07 -8.23
N VAL A 38 8.10 -1.22 -8.46
CA VAL A 38 6.75 -1.78 -8.35
C VAL A 38 6.23 -1.68 -6.91
N ALA A 39 7.07 -2.02 -5.93
CA ALA A 39 6.69 -1.99 -4.53
C ALA A 39 6.39 -0.56 -4.05
N VAL A 40 7.15 0.44 -4.50
CA VAL A 40 6.89 1.86 -4.20
C VAL A 40 5.55 2.29 -4.78
N ILE A 41 5.27 2.00 -6.06
CA ILE A 41 4.01 2.36 -6.70
C ILE A 41 2.83 1.74 -5.95
N LEU A 42 2.89 0.44 -5.65
CA LEU A 42 1.85 -0.28 -4.89
C LEU A 42 1.62 0.31 -3.49
N ASN A 43 2.69 0.65 -2.77
CA ASN A 43 2.59 1.25 -1.44
C ASN A 43 1.98 2.65 -1.49
N VAL A 44 2.43 3.51 -2.40
CA VAL A 44 1.91 4.88 -2.54
C VAL A 44 0.43 4.85 -2.94
N THR A 45 0.04 4.05 -3.93
CA THR A 45 -1.36 3.92 -4.34
C THR A 45 -2.23 3.38 -3.20
N SER A 46 -1.75 2.37 -2.47
CA SER A 46 -2.49 1.80 -1.33
C SER A 46 -2.60 2.79 -0.17
N ALA A 47 -1.56 3.57 0.11
CA ALA A 47 -1.55 4.60 1.16
C ALA A 47 -2.52 5.74 0.83
N VAL A 48 -2.56 6.19 -0.41
CA VAL A 48 -3.51 7.20 -0.87
C VAL A 48 -4.94 6.67 -0.81
N ALA A 49 -5.17 5.43 -1.25
CA ALA A 49 -6.49 4.79 -1.19
C ALA A 49 -6.97 4.60 0.26
N SER A 50 -6.08 4.16 1.15
CA SER A 50 -6.39 3.97 2.57
C SER A 50 -6.63 5.30 3.29
N MET A 51 -5.85 6.33 2.98
CA MET A 51 -6.05 7.69 3.51
C MET A 51 -7.39 8.27 3.04
N ARG A 52 -7.73 8.14 1.75
CA ARG A 52 -9.05 8.56 1.24
C ARG A 52 -10.20 7.80 1.90
N ALA A 53 -10.06 6.49 2.06
CA ALA A 53 -11.07 5.67 2.72
C ALA A 53 -11.19 5.97 4.23
N GLY A 54 -10.07 6.28 4.89
CA GLY A 54 -10.03 6.73 6.28
C GLY A 54 -10.67 8.11 6.46
N LEU A 55 -10.35 9.08 5.60
CA LEU A 55 -10.98 10.41 5.59
C LEU A 55 -12.49 10.33 5.33
N GLN A 56 -12.95 9.43 4.47
CA GLN A 56 -14.37 9.17 4.24
C GLN A 56 -15.06 8.60 5.49
N GLN A 57 -14.39 7.77 6.29
CA GLN A 57 -14.94 7.26 7.55
C GLN A 57 -14.84 8.27 8.70
N MET A 58 -13.87 9.18 8.68
CA MET A 58 -13.73 10.29 9.63
C MET A 58 -14.69 11.46 9.33
N LYS A 59 -15.37 11.45 8.18
CA LYS A 59 -16.47 12.36 7.86
C LYS A 59 -17.81 11.63 7.92
N PRO A 60 -18.29 11.17 9.09
CA PRO A 60 -19.66 10.72 9.23
C PRO A 60 -20.57 11.96 9.18
N GLY A 61 -21.30 12.14 8.07
CA GLY A 61 -22.46 13.03 8.02
C GLY A 61 -22.22 14.51 8.34
N VAL A 62 -21.80 15.29 7.34
CA VAL A 62 -22.43 16.60 7.14
C VAL A 62 -23.44 16.41 6.02
N GLY A 63 -24.71 16.25 6.41
CA GLY A 63 -25.86 16.38 5.52
C GLY A 63 -26.37 15.10 4.84
N ARG A 64 -27.17 14.32 5.58
CA ARG A 64 -28.56 14.08 5.18
C ARG A 64 -29.38 13.61 6.37
#